data_AF-A0A428N9S6-F1
#
_entry.id   AF-A0A428N9S6-F1
#
_cell.length_a   1.000
_cell.length_b   1.000
_cell.length_c   1.000
_cell.angle_alpha   90.00
_cell.angle_beta   90.00
_cell.angle_gamma   90.00
#
_symmetry.space_group_name_H-M   'P 1'
#
loop_
_entity.id
_entity.type
_entity.pdbx_description
1 polymer ?
#
loop_
_entity_poly.entity_id
_entity_poly.type
_entity_poly.pdbx_seq_one_letter_code
_entity_poly.pdbx_strand_id
1 'polypeptide(L)'
;MIFHDLRLRNSLRYFQIDTLILTSSFFLIIEVKNIAGTLSFDPHRYQMVRKANGTAEEFSDPRLQVKRHHLQFEKWLEQQQIPIPPFIKL
;
A
#
# COMPACT_ATOMS: atom_id res chain seq x y z
N MET A 1 -12.86 -4.82 -12.17
CA MET A 1 -13.15 -5.63 -10.96
C MET A 1 -12.58 -4.91 -9.75
N ILE A 2 -13.18 -5.08 -8.57
CA ILE A 2 -12.72 -4.49 -7.32
C ILE A 2 -12.53 -5.62 -6.32
N PHE A 3 -11.35 -5.69 -5.70
CA PHE A 3 -11.02 -6.67 -4.68
C PHE A 3 -10.64 -5.96 -3.39
N HIS A 4 -11.28 -6.33 -2.28
CA HIS A 4 -10.97 -5.84 -0.94
C HIS A 4 -10.19 -6.89 -0.16
N ASP A 5 -9.28 -6.44 0.70
CA ASP A 5 -8.46 -7.28 1.57
C ASP A 5 -7.78 -8.45 0.84
N LEU A 6 -7.27 -8.15 -0.37
CA LEU A 6 -6.70 -9.15 -1.25
C LEU A 6 -5.36 -9.65 -0.68
N ARG A 7 -5.37 -10.89 -0.21
CA ARG A 7 -4.18 -11.55 0.35
C ARG A 7 -3.53 -12.47 -0.69
N LEU A 8 -2.31 -12.14 -1.09
CA LEU A 8 -1.55 -12.87 -2.09
C LEU A 8 -0.26 -13.45 -1.50
N ARG A 9 0.22 -14.53 -2.09
CA ARG A 9 1.45 -15.20 -1.68
C ARG A 9 2.59 -14.86 -2.62
N ASN A 10 3.65 -14.23 -2.12
CA ASN A 10 4.89 -14.03 -2.87
C ASN A 10 5.99 -14.90 -2.26
N SER A 11 6.37 -15.97 -2.97
CA SER A 11 7.31 -16.99 -2.48
C SER A 11 6.86 -17.59 -1.13
N LEU A 12 7.64 -17.43 -0.06
CA LEU A 12 7.36 -17.96 1.28
C LEU A 12 6.53 -17.01 2.17
N ARG A 13 6.18 -15.81 1.69
CA ARG A 13 5.48 -14.79 2.49
C ARG A 13 4.16 -14.38 1.87
N TYR A 14 3.21 -13.99 2.70
CA TYR A 14 1.97 -13.36 2.25
C TYR A 14 2.06 -11.85 2.41
N PHE A 15 1.37 -11.14 1.53
CA PHE A 15 1.12 -9.70 1.63
C PHE A 15 -0.36 -9.43 1.37
N GLN A 16 -0.83 -8.29 1.87
CA GLN A 16 -2.23 -7.88 1.76
C GLN A 16 -2.30 -6.53 1.06
N ILE A 17 -3.25 -6.41 0.14
CA ILE A 17 -3.62 -5.14 -0.48
C ILE A 17 -5.01 -4.78 0.04
N ASP A 18 -5.15 -3.63 0.70
CA ASP A 18 -6.44 -3.18 1.24
C ASP A 18 -7.51 -3.11 0.16
N THR A 19 -7.21 -2.49 -0.99
CA THR A 19 -8.08 -2.52 -2.18
C THR A 19 -7.28 -2.52 -3.48
N LEU A 20 -7.60 -3.46 -4.36
CA LEU A 20 -7.10 -3.53 -5.74
C LEU A 20 -8.25 -3.31 -6.71
N ILE A 21 -8.14 -2.27 -7.53
CA ILE A 21 -9.02 -2.04 -8.67
C ILE A 21 -8.29 -2.52 -9.94
N LEU A 22 -8.87 -3.53 -10.58
CA LEU A 22 -8.42 -4.05 -11.86
C LEU A 22 -9.28 -3.46 -12.97
N THR A 23 -8.62 -2.82 -13.93
CA THR A 23 -9.23 -2.36 -15.18
C THR A 23 -8.54 -3.03 -16.38
N SER A 24 -9.07 -2.85 -17.59
CA SER A 24 -8.40 -3.33 -18.81
C SER A 24 -7.11 -2.58 -19.14
N SER A 25 -6.81 -1.46 -18.48
CA SER A 25 -5.69 -0.57 -18.83
C SER A 25 -4.65 -0.40 -17.73
N PHE A 26 -5.03 -0.55 -16.46
CA PHE A 26 -4.14 -0.41 -15.32
C PHE A 26 -4.63 -1.19 -14.09
N PHE A 27 -3.69 -1.42 -13.18
CA PHE A 27 -3.96 -1.81 -11.80
C PHE A 27 -3.83 -0.59 -10.88
N LEU A 28 -4.82 -0.40 -9.99
CA LEU A 28 -4.81 0.65 -8.98
C LEU A 28 -4.84 0.04 -7.59
N ILE A 29 -3.81 0.31 -6.81
CA ILE A 29 -3.68 -0.09 -5.40
C ILE A 29 -4.04 1.11 -4.54
N ILE A 30 -4.96 0.90 -3.60
CA ILE A 30 -5.43 1.91 -2.64
C ILE A 30 -5.15 1.39 -1.23
N GLU A 31 -4.53 2.21 -0.40
CA GLU A 31 -4.36 1.99 1.04
C GLU A 31 -5.15 3.08 1.78
N VAL A 32 -6.07 2.70 2.67
CA VAL A 32 -6.93 3.65 3.38
C VAL A 32 -6.58 3.64 4.86
N LYS A 33 -6.26 4.82 5.40
CA LYS A 33 -6.05 5.01 6.84
C LYS A 33 -7.08 5.97 7.39
N ASN A 34 -7.91 5.49 8.31
CA ASN A 34 -8.81 6.35 9.09
C ASN A 34 -8.08 6.81 10.36
N ILE A 35 -7.51 8.01 10.34
CA ILE A 35 -6.73 8.55 11.47
C ILE A 35 -7.22 9.94 11.83
N ALA A 36 -7.66 10.11 13.07
CA ALA A 36 -8.04 11.41 13.63
C ALA A 36 -6.83 12.17 14.19
N GLY A 37 -6.86 13.50 14.11
CA GLY A 37 -5.79 14.39 14.58
C GLY A 37 -4.94 14.93 13.43
N THR A 38 -3.84 15.59 13.77
CA THR A 38 -2.94 16.20 12.78
C THR A 38 -1.83 15.22 12.42
N LEU A 39 -1.64 14.99 11.12
CA LEU A 39 -0.59 14.15 10.58
C LEU A 39 0.55 15.02 10.03
N SER A 40 1.78 14.65 10.37
CA SER A 40 3.00 15.20 9.77
C SER A 40 3.91 14.08 9.31
N PHE A 41 4.50 14.22 8.12
CA PHE A 41 5.39 13.21 7.56
C PHE A 41 6.83 13.72 7.60
N ASP A 42 7.72 12.91 8.16
CA ASP A 42 9.16 13.15 8.14
C ASP A 42 9.80 12.31 7.02
N PRO A 43 10.21 12.93 5.90
CA PRO A 43 10.79 12.23 4.76
C PRO A 43 12.21 11.71 5.05
N HIS A 44 12.93 12.24 6.05
CA HIS A 44 14.28 11.81 6.39
C HIS A 44 14.25 10.54 7.26
N ARG A 45 13.24 10.42 8.12
CA ARG A 45 13.06 9.26 9.00
C ARG A 45 12.10 8.21 8.44
N TYR A 46 11.38 8.54 7.37
CA TYR A 46 10.29 7.72 6.82
C TYR A 46 9.25 7.35 7.87
N GLN A 47 8.86 8.36 8.65
CA GLN A 47 7.88 8.25 9.73
C GLN A 47 6.70 9.18 9.47
N MET A 48 5.53 8.76 9.93
CA MET A 48 4.35 9.58 10.06
C MET A 48 4.12 9.83 11.55
N VAL A 49 4.07 11.08 11.96
CA VAL A 49 3.75 11.47 13.33
C VAL A 49 2.31 11.94 13.37
N ARG A 50 1.53 11.39 14.30
CA ARG A 50 0.16 11.80 14.59
C ARG A 50 0.14 12.59 15.89
N LYS A 51 -0.46 13.77 15.88
CA LYS A 51 -0.74 14.57 17.09
C LYS A 51 -2.25 14.60 17.35
N ALA A 52 -2.67 14.09 18.50
CA ALA A 52 -4.07 14.08 18.93
C ALA A 52 -4.15 14.13 20.45
N ASN A 53 -5.14 14.82 21.04
CA ASN A 53 -5.37 14.84 22.49
C ASN A 53 -4.15 15.18 23.37
N GLY A 54 -3.24 16.02 22.86
CA GLY A 54 -2.01 16.40 23.58
C GLY A 54 -0.88 15.36 23.51
N THR A 55 -1.07 14.21 22.86
CA THR A 55 -0.03 13.20 22.63
C THR A 55 0.49 13.21 21.20
N ALA A 56 1.73 12.75 21.04
CA ALA A 56 2.36 12.51 19.75
C ALA A 56 2.71 11.03 19.62
N GLU A 57 2.26 10.39 18.55
CA GLU A 57 2.49 8.97 18.24
C GLU A 57 3.26 8.87 16.93
N GLU A 58 4.30 8.05 16.90
CA GLU A 58 5.09 7.78 15.69
C GLU A 58 4.65 6.48 15.03
N PHE A 59 4.45 6.53 13.72
CA PHE A 59 4.11 5.40 12.87
C PHE A 59 5.12 5.31 11.73
N SER A 60 5.26 4.11 11.14
CA SER A 60 5.95 3.99 9.85
C SER A 60 5.21 4.76 8.76
N ASP A 61 5.94 5.33 7.81
CA ASP A 61 5.34 6.04 6.68
C ASP A 61 4.49 5.10 5.80
N PRO A 62 3.16 5.32 5.71
CA PRO A 62 2.27 4.50 4.88
C PRO A 62 2.64 4.55 3.39
N ARG A 63 3.32 5.59 2.90
CA ARG A 63 3.77 5.66 1.51
C ARG A 63 4.83 4.60 1.20
N LEU A 64 5.68 4.25 2.18
CA LEU A 64 6.60 3.13 2.04
C LEU A 64 5.86 1.79 2.04
N GLN A 65 4.78 1.67 2.81
CA GLN A 65 3.94 0.47 2.80
C GLN A 65 3.33 0.22 1.43
N VAL A 66 2.72 1.23 0.80
CA VAL A 66 2.17 1.14 -0.57
C VAL A 66 3.26 0.78 -1.58
N LYS A 67 4.45 1.40 -1.49
CA LYS A 67 5.58 1.04 -2.37
C LYS A 67 6.00 -0.43 -2.24
N ARG A 68 6.03 -0.97 -1.02
CA ARG A 68 6.35 -2.39 -0.78
C ARG A 68 5.28 -3.30 -1.34
N HIS A 69 4.00 -3.01 -1.10
CA HIS A 69 2.89 -3.80 -1.63
C HIS A 69 2.87 -3.81 -3.17
N HIS A 70 3.14 -2.67 -3.81
CA HIS A 70 3.31 -2.61 -5.26
C HIS A 70 4.42 -3.54 -5.75
N LEU A 71 5.62 -3.47 -5.15
CA LEU A 71 6.74 -4.33 -5.56
C LEU A 71 6.44 -5.82 -5.35
N GLN A 72 5.70 -6.16 -4.28
CA GLN A 72 5.28 -7.53 -4.03
C GLN A 72 4.23 -8.01 -5.02
N PHE A 73 3.32 -7.12 -5.44
CA PHE A 73 2.29 -7.41 -6.43
C PHE A 73 2.87 -7.58 -7.84
N GLU A 74 3.80 -6.71 -8.23
CA GLU A 74 4.54 -6.81 -9.48
C GLU A 74 5.26 -8.16 -9.61
N LYS A 75 6.03 -8.54 -8.58
CA LYS A 75 6.68 -9.86 -8.49
C LYS A 75 5.69 -11.02 -8.52
N TRP A 76 4.51 -10.84 -7.91
CA TRP A 76 3.48 -11.87 -7.93
C TRP A 76 2.91 -12.05 -9.35
N LEU A 77 2.64 -10.96 -10.08
CA LEU A 77 2.19 -11.00 -11.47
C LEU A 77 3.23 -11.68 -12.37
N GLU A 78 4.52 -11.37 -12.20
CA GLU A 78 5.61 -12.05 -12.91
C GLU A 78 5.60 -13.56 -12.66
N GLN A 79 5.45 -13.99 -11.40
CA GLN A 79 5.35 -15.41 -11.04
C GLN A 79 4.12 -16.09 -11.65
N GLN A 80 3.01 -15.37 -11.81
CA GLN A 80 1.80 -15.86 -12.46
C GLN A 80 1.84 -15.73 -13.99
N GLN A 81 2.91 -15.19 -14.57
CA GLN A 81 3.06 -14.91 -16.01
C GLN A 81 1.96 -13.99 -16.55
N ILE A 82 1.47 -13.06 -15.72
CA ILE A 82 0.48 -12.07 -16.10
C ILE A 82 1.23 -10.83 -16.63
N PRO A 83 0.92 -10.34 -17.85
CA PRO A 83 1.49 -9.10 -18.37
C PRO A 83 1.26 -7.94 -17.40
N ILE A 84 2.25 -7.06 -17.28
CA ILE A 84 2.22 -5.95 -16.35
C ILE A 84 1.72 -4.69 -17.08
N PRO A 85 0.43 -4.31 -16.97
CA PRO A 85 -0.01 -3.00 -17.40
C PRO A 85 0.53 -1.93 -16.43
N PRO A 86 0.43 -0.64 -16.79
CA PRO A 86 0.79 0.45 -15.91
C PRO A 86 0.12 0.36 -14.52
N PHE A 87 0.87 0.76 -13.48
CA PHE A 87 0.34 0.89 -12.12
C PHE A 87 0.13 2.35 -11.77
N ILE A 88 -1.04 2.64 -11.20
CA ILE A 88 -1.33 3.93 -10.58
C ILE A 88 -1.32 3.73 -9.06
N LYS A 89 -0.64 4.65 -8.35
CA LYS A 89 -0.52 4.65 -6.88
C LYS A 89 -1.23 5.90 -6.38
N LEU A 90 -2.24 5.72 -5.52
CA LEU A 90 -2.97 6.81 -4.86
C LEU A 90 -2.88 6.65 -3.35
#